data_AF-A0A8T5KT15-F1
#
_entry.id   AF-A0A8T5KT15-F1
#
_cell.length_a   1.000
_cell.length_b   1.000
_cell.length_c   1.000
_cell.angle_alpha   90.00
_cell.angle_beta   90.00
_cell.angle_gamma   90.00
#
_symmetry.space_group_name_H-M   'P 1'
#
loop_
_entity.id
_entity.type
_entity.pdbx_description
1 polymer ?
#
loop_
_entity_poly.entity_id
_entity_poly.type
_entity_poly.pdbx_seq_one_letter_code
_entity_poly.pdbx_strand_id
1 'polypeptide(L)'
;MKSIVFAATLILLVFVSGCVNYLPTHFSEVSHTTSGFDEFKIASGRWDLNSRTGEYNLYLINNLGANIQVLSVDVTIKEQTDSMDPVTVRPEGLLHIQTEGFKGLIQGEAYTANVVIYYENLDSGVKGLITRGKTTGLVS
;
A
#
# COMPACT_ATOMS: atom_id res chain seq x y z
N MET A 1 63.87 29.44 -3.13
CA MET A 1 63.21 28.85 -1.95
C MET A 1 61.74 29.26 -2.02
N LYS A 2 60.84 28.70 -2.84
CA LYS A 2 60.46 27.30 -3.15
C LYS A 2 60.08 26.49 -1.91
N SER A 3 58.78 26.21 -1.80
CA SER A 3 58.22 24.92 -1.39
C SER A 3 57.92 24.61 0.07
N ILE A 4 57.33 25.53 0.86
CA ILE A 4 56.75 25.12 2.16
C ILE A 4 55.33 25.67 2.41
N VAL A 5 54.92 26.78 1.80
CA VAL A 5 53.60 27.38 2.13
C VAL A 5 52.42 26.69 1.42
N PHE A 6 52.67 25.84 0.43
CA PHE A 6 51.62 25.13 -0.32
C PHE A 6 51.26 23.73 0.21
N ALA A 7 51.96 23.23 1.25
CA ALA A 7 51.76 21.88 1.77
C ALA A 7 50.97 21.84 3.10
N ALA A 8 50.77 22.97 3.77
CA ALA A 8 50.10 23.02 5.08
C ALA A 8 48.60 23.36 4.99
N THR A 9 48.10 23.82 3.83
CA THR A 9 46.66 24.11 3.62
C THR A 9 45.93 22.97 2.91
N LEU A 10 46.64 21.88 2.55
CA LEU A 10 46.08 20.67 1.95
C LEU A 10 45.95 19.51 2.97
N ILE A 11 46.14 19.77 4.26
CA ILE A 11 45.90 18.83 5.36
C ILE A 11 44.85 19.42 6.33
N LEU A 12 43.85 20.10 5.77
CA LEU A 12 42.60 20.45 6.46
C LEU A 12 41.40 20.01 5.60
N LEU A 13 41.55 18.91 4.87
CA LEU A 13 40.52 18.35 3.98
C LEU A 13 40.39 16.82 4.09
N VAL A 14 41.05 16.25 5.11
CA VAL A 14 40.96 14.83 5.46
C VAL A 14 40.88 14.82 6.99
N PHE A 15 39.90 14.13 7.58
CA PHE A 15 39.53 14.13 9.03
C PHE A 15 38.37 15.04 9.50
N VAL A 16 37.50 15.50 8.60
CA VAL A 16 36.08 15.70 8.95
C VAL A 16 35.22 14.87 7.98
N SER A 17 35.53 13.58 7.94
CA SER A 17 34.67 12.55 7.39
C SER A 17 34.56 11.51 8.48
N GLY A 18 33.43 11.44 9.19
CA GLY A 18 33.22 10.32 10.11
C GLY A 18 32.18 10.50 11.19
N CYS A 19 31.74 11.71 11.55
CA CYS A 19 30.75 11.88 12.61
C CYS A 19 29.96 13.17 12.38
N VAL A 20 28.66 13.11 12.60
CA VAL A 20 27.69 14.23 12.49
C VAL A 20 27.20 14.54 11.07
N ASN A 21 26.81 13.49 10.33
CA ASN A 21 25.49 13.56 9.69
C ASN A 21 24.59 12.59 10.45
N TYR A 22 23.75 13.22 11.26
CA TYR A 22 22.65 12.64 12.00
C TYR A 22 21.93 11.63 11.11
N LEU A 23 21.83 10.40 11.62
CA LEU A 23 21.20 9.28 10.93
C LEU A 23 19.90 9.73 10.26
N PRO A 24 19.71 9.60 8.94
CA PRO A 24 18.45 9.08 8.52
C PRO A 24 18.46 7.65 9.08
N THR A 25 17.70 7.42 10.15
CA THR A 25 17.14 6.11 10.42
C THR A 25 16.28 5.74 9.22
N HIS A 26 16.94 5.41 8.11
CA HIS A 26 16.44 4.43 7.18
C HIS A 26 16.38 3.17 8.03
N PHE A 27 15.27 3.00 8.75
CA PHE A 27 14.64 1.71 8.77
C PHE A 27 14.74 1.23 7.33
N SER A 28 15.68 0.32 7.06
CA SER A 28 15.46 -0.66 6.03
C SER A 28 14.14 -1.28 6.45
N GLU A 29 13.04 -0.76 5.91
CA GLU A 29 11.82 -1.53 5.81
C GLU A 29 12.30 -2.79 5.12
N VAL A 30 12.42 -3.85 5.92
CA VAL A 30 12.77 -5.16 5.42
C VAL A 30 11.67 -5.44 4.42
N SER A 31 11.99 -5.30 3.14
CA SER A 31 11.11 -5.62 2.03
C SER A 31 11.04 -7.14 1.97
N HIS A 32 10.40 -7.72 2.99
CA HIS A 32 9.69 -8.95 2.82
C HIS A 32 8.43 -8.55 2.07
N THR A 33 8.49 -8.65 0.75
CA THR A 33 7.31 -9.02 -0.01
C THR A 33 6.91 -10.43 0.41
N THR A 34 6.43 -10.59 1.65
CA THR A 34 5.52 -11.69 1.95
C THR A 34 4.28 -11.38 1.14
N SER A 35 4.10 -12.14 0.05
CA SER A 35 2.76 -12.37 -0.51
C SER A 35 1.83 -12.56 0.68
N GLY A 36 0.82 -11.70 0.80
CA GLY A 36 0.08 -11.49 2.05
C GLY A 36 -0.40 -12.76 2.76
N PHE A 37 -0.80 -12.64 4.02
CA PHE A 37 -1.35 -13.79 4.76
C PHE A 37 -2.54 -14.39 3.98
N ASP A 38 -2.47 -15.68 3.64
CA ASP A 38 -3.53 -16.37 2.89
C ASP A 38 -4.92 -16.31 3.56
N GLU A 39 -4.93 -16.06 4.87
CA GLU A 39 -6.12 -15.95 5.71
C GLU A 39 -6.70 -14.52 5.76
N PHE A 40 -5.96 -13.49 5.35
CA PHE A 40 -6.47 -12.14 5.12
C PHE A 40 -6.58 -11.87 3.62
N LYS A 41 -7.80 -11.88 3.09
CA LYS A 41 -8.03 -11.89 1.64
C LYS A 41 -9.27 -11.15 1.21
N ILE A 42 -9.32 -10.80 -0.07
CA ILE A 42 -10.54 -10.30 -0.69
C ILE A 42 -11.49 -11.48 -0.93
N ALA A 43 -12.72 -11.39 -0.42
CA ALA A 43 -13.72 -12.44 -0.57
C ALA A 43 -14.03 -12.70 -2.06
N SER A 44 -14.22 -13.98 -2.42
CA SER A 44 -14.50 -14.39 -3.81
C SER A 44 -15.94 -14.02 -4.21
N GLY A 45 -16.13 -13.49 -5.42
CA GLY A 45 -17.44 -13.09 -5.96
C GLY A 45 -18.15 -11.97 -5.20
N ARG A 46 -17.44 -11.25 -4.33
CA ARG A 46 -17.97 -10.20 -3.45
C ARG A 46 -17.38 -8.86 -3.85
N TRP A 47 -17.55 -8.49 -5.11
CA TRP A 47 -17.28 -7.15 -5.61
C TRP A 47 -18.24 -6.81 -6.74
N ASP A 48 -18.64 -5.55 -6.81
CA ASP A 48 -19.53 -5.00 -7.83
C ASP A 48 -19.15 -3.55 -8.13
N LEU A 49 -19.43 -3.11 -9.36
CA LEU A 49 -19.23 -1.73 -9.79
C LEU A 49 -20.57 -1.17 -10.26
N ASN A 50 -21.11 -0.24 -9.49
CA ASN A 50 -22.41 0.34 -9.76
C ASN A 50 -22.31 1.41 -10.86
N SER A 51 -23.04 1.23 -11.97
CA SER A 51 -23.06 2.16 -13.11
C SER A 51 -23.68 3.51 -12.78
N ARG A 52 -24.58 3.56 -11.79
CA ARG A 52 -25.34 4.76 -11.42
C ARG A 52 -24.55 5.64 -10.46
N THR A 53 -23.96 5.06 -9.43
CA THR A 53 -23.21 5.80 -8.41
C THR A 53 -21.72 5.88 -8.73
N GLY A 54 -21.21 4.95 -9.54
CA GLY A 54 -19.78 4.80 -9.80
C GLY A 54 -19.06 3.97 -8.73
N GLU A 55 -19.75 3.60 -7.66
CA GLU A 55 -19.15 2.98 -6.49
C GLU A 55 -18.71 1.55 -6.79
N TYR A 56 -17.45 1.26 -6.48
CA TYR A 56 -16.91 -0.08 -6.42
C TYR A 56 -17.02 -0.59 -4.99
N ASN A 57 -17.75 -1.70 -4.83
CA ASN A 57 -17.89 -2.39 -3.57
C ASN A 57 -16.94 -3.59 -3.54
N LEU A 58 -16.27 -3.82 -2.41
CA LEU A 58 -15.47 -5.01 -2.19
C LEU A 58 -15.53 -5.45 -0.73
N TYR A 59 -15.34 -6.74 -0.49
CA TYR A 59 -15.32 -7.30 0.86
C TYR A 59 -13.98 -7.94 1.17
N LEU A 60 -13.40 -7.58 2.32
CA LEU A 60 -12.23 -8.22 2.90
C LEU A 60 -12.65 -9.12 4.04
N ILE A 61 -12.09 -10.33 4.07
CA ILE A 61 -12.30 -11.26 5.16
C ILE A 61 -10.97 -11.45 5.90
N ASN A 62 -11.05 -11.35 7.22
CA ASN A 62 -9.94 -11.63 8.11
C ASN A 62 -10.18 -12.95 8.83
N ASN A 63 -9.63 -14.05 8.32
CA ASN A 63 -9.67 -15.34 8.99
C ASN A 63 -8.44 -15.57 9.88
N LEU A 64 -7.59 -14.56 10.07
CA LEU A 64 -6.50 -14.65 11.03
C LEU A 64 -7.06 -14.57 12.45
N GLY A 65 -6.40 -15.26 13.38
CA GLY A 65 -6.63 -15.08 14.82
C GLY A 65 -6.13 -13.75 15.39
N ALA A 66 -5.87 -12.75 14.54
CA ALA A 66 -5.23 -11.47 14.87
C ALA A 66 -6.01 -10.27 14.31
N ASN A 67 -5.86 -9.10 14.94
CA ASN A 67 -6.41 -7.87 14.39
C ASN A 67 -5.56 -7.39 13.20
N ILE A 68 -6.21 -7.03 12.10
CA ILE A 68 -5.55 -6.44 10.94
C ILE A 68 -5.94 -4.97 10.82
N GLN A 69 -4.97 -4.08 10.73
CA GLN A 69 -5.21 -2.70 10.30
C GLN A 69 -5.01 -2.61 8.80
N VAL A 70 -6.07 -2.34 8.07
CA VAL A 70 -5.98 -1.94 6.66
C VAL A 70 -5.52 -0.49 6.66
N LEU A 71 -4.39 -0.22 6.01
CA LEU A 71 -3.77 1.10 5.96
C LEU A 71 -4.25 1.90 4.75
N SER A 72 -4.40 1.23 3.60
CA SER A 72 -5.01 1.80 2.41
C SER A 72 -5.54 0.71 1.51
N VAL A 73 -6.58 1.06 0.74
CA VAL A 73 -7.12 0.25 -0.34
C VAL A 73 -7.22 1.14 -1.57
N ASP A 74 -6.36 0.87 -2.55
CA ASP A 74 -6.33 1.60 -3.80
C ASP A 74 -7.06 0.79 -4.86
N VAL A 75 -8.13 1.36 -5.40
CA VAL A 75 -8.91 0.76 -6.50
C VAL A 75 -8.72 1.63 -7.74
N THR A 76 -8.11 1.07 -8.79
CA THR A 76 -7.91 1.76 -10.06
C THR A 76 -8.82 1.22 -11.16
N ILE A 77 -9.66 2.08 -11.73
CA ILE A 77 -10.57 1.79 -12.87
C ILE A 77 -10.43 2.91 -13.90
N LYS A 78 -10.14 2.58 -15.16
CA LYS A 78 -9.94 3.58 -16.24
C LYS A 78 -9.03 4.76 -15.81
N GLU A 79 -7.89 4.45 -15.19
CA GLU A 79 -6.87 5.41 -14.70
C GLU A 79 -7.29 6.31 -13.53
N GLN A 80 -8.53 6.20 -13.04
CA GLN A 80 -8.96 6.83 -11.81
C GLN A 80 -8.62 5.91 -10.65
N THR A 81 -8.01 6.45 -9.59
CA THR A 81 -7.74 5.73 -8.34
C THR A 81 -8.52 6.36 -7.22
N ASP A 82 -9.18 5.53 -6.43
CA ASP A 82 -9.79 5.93 -5.16
C ASP A 82 -9.13 5.18 -4.00
N SER A 83 -9.02 5.86 -2.85
CA SER A 83 -8.31 5.40 -1.66
C SER A 83 -9.15 5.67 -0.42
N MET A 84 -9.19 4.71 0.52
CA MET A 84 -9.86 4.86 1.80
C MET A 84 -8.90 5.12 2.96
N ASP A 85 -9.43 5.68 4.05
CA ASP A 85 -8.74 5.83 5.33
C ASP A 85 -8.48 4.47 6.02
N PRO A 86 -7.51 4.41 6.96
CA PRO A 86 -7.21 3.18 7.68
C PRO A 86 -8.38 2.65 8.52
N VAL A 87 -8.59 1.33 8.48
CA VAL A 87 -9.66 0.64 9.25
C VAL A 87 -9.15 -0.65 9.86
N THR A 88 -9.52 -0.89 11.13
CA THR A 88 -9.19 -2.14 11.82
C THR A 88 -10.27 -3.20 11.60
N VAL A 89 -9.84 -4.37 11.14
CA VAL A 89 -10.64 -5.59 10.97
C VAL A 89 -10.29 -6.57 12.08
N ARG A 90 -11.28 -6.92 12.90
CA ARG A 90 -11.13 -7.90 13.99
C ARG A 90 -10.89 -9.32 13.46
N PRO A 91 -10.36 -10.25 14.28
CA PRO A 91 -10.34 -11.67 13.95
C PRO A 91 -11.72 -12.17 13.52
N GLU A 92 -11.75 -13.03 12.51
CA GLU A 92 -12.97 -13.58 11.86
C GLU A 92 -13.92 -12.50 11.30
N GLY A 93 -13.42 -11.27 11.15
CA GLY A 93 -14.18 -10.10 10.74
C GLY A 93 -14.38 -10.02 9.22
N LEU A 94 -15.47 -9.38 8.83
CA LEU A 94 -15.75 -8.96 7.45
C LEU A 94 -15.74 -7.44 7.39
N LEU A 95 -14.93 -6.88 6.49
CA LEU A 95 -14.91 -5.45 6.19
C LEU A 95 -15.51 -5.21 4.80
N HIS A 96 -16.52 -4.35 4.73
CA HIS A 96 -17.07 -3.83 3.47
C HIS A 96 -16.39 -2.50 3.16
N ILE A 97 -15.84 -2.39 1.96
CA ILE A 97 -15.22 -1.18 1.42
C ILE A 97 -16.05 -0.71 0.24
N GLN A 98 -16.33 0.60 0.22
CA GLN A 98 -17.06 1.29 -0.82
C GLN A 98 -16.25 2.52 -1.22
N THR A 99 -15.92 2.64 -2.50
CA THR A 99 -15.23 3.81 -3.07
C THR A 99 -16.21 4.99 -3.23
N GLU A 100 -15.72 6.23 -3.28
CA GLU A 100 -16.50 7.46 -3.54
C GLU A 100 -17.18 7.48 -4.92
N GLY A 101 -16.65 6.72 -5.87
CA GLY A 101 -17.31 6.38 -7.13
C GLY A 101 -16.67 6.94 -8.39
N PHE A 102 -16.40 6.05 -9.35
CA PHE A 102 -15.74 6.33 -10.62
C PHE A 102 -16.68 7.00 -11.63
N LYS A 103 -16.13 7.90 -12.46
CA LYS A 103 -16.90 8.61 -13.51
C LYS A 103 -16.71 7.97 -14.88
N GLY A 104 -17.67 8.22 -15.77
CA GLY A 104 -17.60 7.76 -17.17
C GLY A 104 -17.81 6.24 -17.33
N LEU A 105 -18.61 5.65 -16.45
CA LEU A 105 -19.00 4.24 -16.55
C LEU A 105 -20.26 4.09 -17.40
N ILE A 106 -20.27 3.06 -18.25
CA ILE A 106 -21.42 2.70 -19.06
C ILE A 106 -21.95 1.36 -18.56
N GLN A 107 -23.25 1.29 -18.26
CA GLN A 107 -23.88 0.04 -17.81
C GLN A 107 -23.67 -1.08 -18.84
N GLY A 108 -23.29 -2.28 -18.37
CA GLY A 108 -22.99 -3.43 -19.20
C GLY A 108 -21.61 -3.40 -19.87
N GLU A 109 -20.83 -2.33 -19.72
CA GLU A 109 -19.45 -2.30 -20.20
C GLU A 109 -18.57 -3.24 -19.37
N ALA A 110 -17.61 -3.91 -20.03
CA ALA A 110 -16.59 -4.64 -19.29
C ALA A 110 -15.65 -3.66 -18.60
N TYR A 111 -15.34 -3.90 -17.32
CA TYR A 111 -14.34 -3.14 -16.60
C TYR A 111 -13.21 -4.04 -16.11
N THR A 112 -12.06 -3.42 -15.86
CA THR A 112 -10.94 -4.01 -15.13
C THR A 112 -10.64 -3.10 -13.96
N ALA A 113 -10.71 -3.63 -12.74
CA ALA A 113 -10.27 -2.96 -11.53
C ALA A 113 -8.94 -3.56 -11.08
N ASN A 114 -7.96 -2.70 -10.81
CA ASN A 114 -6.76 -3.11 -10.10
C ASN A 114 -6.93 -2.76 -8.63
N VAL A 115 -6.78 -3.74 -7.75
CA VAL A 115 -6.94 -3.55 -6.30
C VAL A 115 -5.64 -3.85 -5.58
N VAL A 116 -5.15 -2.86 -4.85
CA VAL A 116 -3.95 -2.95 -4.01
C VAL A 116 -4.34 -2.61 -2.58
N ILE A 117 -4.02 -3.49 -1.63
CA ILE A 117 -4.37 -3.32 -0.22
C ILE A 117 -3.10 -3.44 0.61
N TYR A 118 -2.80 -2.38 1.35
CA TYR A 118 -1.73 -2.35 2.34
C TYR A 118 -2.33 -2.55 3.71
N TYR A 119 -1.72 -3.39 4.52
CA TYR A 119 -2.23 -3.71 5.84
C TYR A 119 -1.12 -4.09 6.81
N GLU A 120 -1.45 -4.10 8.09
CA GLU A 120 -0.57 -4.45 9.20
C GLU A 120 -1.27 -5.43 10.13
N ASN A 121 -0.57 -6.48 10.54
CA ASN A 121 -1.01 -7.31 11.65
C ASN A 121 -0.65 -6.61 12.96
N LEU A 122 -1.67 -6.16 13.70
CA LEU A 122 -1.49 -5.33 14.90
C LEU A 122 -0.84 -6.08 16.07
N ASP A 123 -0.91 -7.42 16.08
CA ASP A 123 -0.34 -8.22 17.15
C ASP A 123 1.17 -8.44 16.96
N SER A 124 1.63 -8.45 15.70
CA SER A 124 3.04 -8.71 15.34
C SER A 124 3.78 -7.49 14.79
N GLY A 125 3.08 -6.43 14.38
CA GLY A 125 3.62 -5.26 13.69
C GLY A 125 4.07 -5.54 12.24
N VAL A 126 3.80 -6.74 11.71
CA VAL A 126 4.22 -7.12 10.36
C VAL A 126 3.26 -6.52 9.35
N LYS A 127 3.82 -5.74 8.41
CA LYS A 127 3.09 -5.20 7.27
C LYS A 127 3.02 -6.21 6.13
N GLY A 128 1.94 -6.14 5.37
CA GLY A 128 1.71 -6.98 4.20
C GLY A 128 1.04 -6.22 3.07
N LEU A 129 1.04 -6.87 1.91
CA LEU A 129 0.44 -6.37 0.68
C LEU A 129 -0.45 -7.46 0.08
N ILE A 130 -1.69 -7.10 -0.26
CA ILE A 130 -2.52 -7.88 -1.18
C ILE A 130 -2.52 -7.16 -2.51
N THR A 131 -2.03 -7.84 -3.54
CA THR A 131 -2.22 -7.41 -4.93
C THR A 131 -3.11 -8.44 -5.60
N ARG A 132 -4.41 -8.13 -5.76
CA ARG A 132 -5.32 -9.06 -6.46
C ARG A 132 -5.14 -9.00 -7.99
N GLY A 133 -4.28 -8.11 -8.49
CA GLY A 133 -4.14 -7.89 -9.92
C GLY A 133 -5.46 -7.33 -10.48
N LYS A 134 -5.97 -7.94 -11.55
CA LYS A 134 -7.14 -7.48 -12.31
C LYS A 134 -8.41 -8.25 -11.90
N THR A 135 -9.38 -7.59 -11.26
CA THR A 135 -10.76 -8.09 -11.20
C THR A 135 -11.53 -7.58 -12.41
N THR A 136 -12.19 -8.48 -13.13
CA THR A 136 -13.01 -8.14 -14.30
C THR A 136 -14.47 -8.40 -14.02
N GLY A 137 -15.35 -7.54 -14.52
CA GLY A 137 -16.79 -7.69 -14.40
C GLY A 137 -17.52 -6.86 -15.44
N LEU A 138 -18.84 -6.85 -15.34
CA LEU A 138 -19.70 -5.92 -16.08
C LEU A 138 -20.14 -4.82 -15.11
N VAL A 139 -20.15 -3.57 -15.58
CA VAL A 139 -20.72 -2.46 -14.80
C VAL A 139 -22.22 -2.74 -14.64
N SER A 140 -22.70 -2.86 -13.39
CA SER A 140 -24.09 -3.22 -13.07
C SER A 140 -25.03 -2.02 -13.08
#